data_AF-A0A8T3YSQ6-F1
#
_entry.id   AF-A0A8T3YSQ6-F1
#
_cell.length_a   1.000
_cell.length_b   1.000
_cell.length_c   1.000
_cell.angle_alpha   90.00
_cell.angle_beta   90.00
_cell.angle_gamma   90.00
#
_symmetry.space_group_name_H-M   'P 1'
#
loop_
_entity.id
_entity.type
_entity.pdbx_description
1 polymer ?
#
loop_
_entity_poly.entity_id
_entity_poly.type
_entity_poly.pdbx_seq_one_letter_code
_entity_poly.pdbx_strand_id
1 'polypeptide(L)' 'MCKNASRSIRERESWGMRFHKEVDGRLIQRFFGAHRYRRTCFYGDQTGKKIIRILANEVDKRKVKLTRLFVCTKSFKL' A
#
# COMPACT_ATOMS: atom_id res chain seq x y z
N MET A 1 -13.71 -1.88 -6.19
CA MET A 1 -12.73 -1.64 -5.09
C MET A 1 -12.69 -2.79 -4.08
N CYS A 2 -13.76 -3.07 -3.32
CA CYS A 2 -13.72 -4.01 -2.18
C CYS A 2 -13.32 -5.45 -2.55
N LYS A 3 -13.83 -5.99 -3.67
CA LYS A 3 -13.51 -7.36 -4.14
C LYS A 3 -12.01 -7.59 -4.36
N ASN A 4 -11.27 -6.54 -4.72
CA ASN A 4 -9.84 -6.63 -5.04
C ASN A 4 -8.94 -6.30 -3.84
N ALA A 5 -9.49 -5.81 -2.72
CA ALA A 5 -8.72 -5.31 -1.60
C ALA A 5 -7.82 -6.40 -0.97
N SER A 6 -8.33 -7.61 -0.81
CA SER A 6 -7.57 -8.75 -0.27
C SER A 6 -6.38 -9.10 -1.16
N ARG A 7 -6.58 -9.14 -2.48
CA ARG A 7 -5.50 -9.35 -3.46
C ARG A 7 -4.44 -8.26 -3.37
N SER A 8 -4.86 -6.99 -3.31
CA SER A 8 -3.95 -5.85 -3.21
C SER A 8 -3.13 -5.81 -1.92
N ILE A 9 -3.65 -6.37 -0.81
CA ILE A 9 -2.90 -6.52 0.44
C ILE A 9 -1.84 -7.62 0.30
N ARG A 10 -2.20 -8.79 -0.24
CA ARG A 10 -1.26 -9.89 -0.47
C ARG A 10 -0.14 -9.52 -1.45
N GLU A 11 -0.47 -8.77 -2.49
CA GLU A 11 0.52 -8.24 -3.43
C GLU A 11 1.51 -7.28 -2.75
N ARG A 12 1.05 -6.44 -1.82
CA ARG A 12 1.97 -5.60 -1.04
C ARG A 12 2.88 -6.44 -0.16
N GLU A 13 2.39 -7.52 0.44
CA GLU A 13 3.23 -8.46 1.20
C GLU A 13 4.30 -9.09 0.31
N SER A 14 3.96 -9.50 -0.92
CA SER A 14 4.95 -10.10 -1.83
C SER A 14 6.01 -9.10 -2.31
N TRP A 15 5.71 -7.80 -2.31
CA TRP A 15 6.70 -6.73 -2.55
C TRP A 15 7.53 -6.37 -1.32
N GLY A 16 7.29 -7.03 -0.18
CA GLY A 16 8.06 -6.84 1.06
C GLY A 16 7.36 -6.03 2.15
N MET A 17 6.05 -5.78 2.04
CA MET A 17 5.29 -5.17 3.14
C MET A 17 5.17 -6.13 4.31
N ARG A 18 5.71 -5.72 5.45
CA ARG A 18 5.67 -6.51 6.68
C ARG A 18 4.49 -6.10 7.55
N PHE A 19 3.25 -6.29 7.07
CA PHE A 19 2.08 -6.05 7.94
C PHE A 19 2.20 -6.82 9.26
N HIS A 20 1.56 -6.32 10.32
CA HIS A 20 1.53 -7.04 11.59
C HIS A 20 0.84 -8.40 11.42
N LYS A 21 1.45 -9.42 12.02
CA LYS A 21 1.00 -10.80 11.96
C LYS A 21 0.90 -11.38 13.36
N GLU A 22 -0.05 -12.28 13.51
CA GLU A 22 -0.10 -13.20 14.64
C GLU A 22 1.08 -14.16 14.58
N VAL A 23 1.29 -14.90 15.67
CA VAL A 23 2.36 -15.92 15.76
C VAL A 23 2.23 -16.99 14.67
N ASP A 24 1.00 -17.30 14.25
CA ASP A 24 0.68 -18.25 13.18
C ASP A 24 0.83 -17.68 11.75
N GLY A 25 1.23 -16.41 11.62
CA GLY A 25 1.45 -15.73 10.36
C GLY A 25 0.20 -15.10 9.72
N ARG A 26 -0.98 -15.20 10.34
CA ARG A 26 -2.18 -14.48 9.86
C ARG A 26 -2.05 -12.98 10.09
N LEU A 27 -2.59 -12.18 9.17
CA LEU A 27 -2.60 -10.73 9.29
C LEU A 27 -3.47 -10.26 10.45
N ILE A 28 -2.90 -9.42 11.32
CA ILE A 28 -3.65 -8.73 12.36
C ILE A 28 -4.44 -7.59 11.72
N GLN A 29 -5.73 -7.53 12.06
CA GLN A 29 -6.63 -6.47 11.62
C GLN A 29 -7.19 -5.71 12.81
N ARG A 30 -7.27 -4.38 12.69
CA ARG A 30 -7.85 -3.50 13.73
C ARG A 30 -9.15 -2.83 13.28
N PHE A 31 -9.89 -2.30 14.25
CA PHE A 31 -10.98 -1.37 13.99
C PHE A 31 -10.40 -0.05 13.49
N PHE A 32 -11.14 0.63 12.62
CA PHE A 32 -10.77 1.95 12.12
C PHE A 32 -12.04 2.66 11.62
N GLY A 33 -12.29 3.87 12.13
CA GLY A 33 -13.51 4.62 11.83
C GLY A 33 -14.79 3.87 12.21
N ALA A 34 -15.87 4.11 11.48
CA ALA A 34 -17.20 3.53 11.71
C ALA A 34 -17.38 2.10 11.14
N HIS A 35 -16.31 1.29 11.10
CA HIS A 35 -16.41 -0.08 10.61
C HIS A 35 -16.92 -1.03 11.71
N ARG A 36 -17.95 -1.82 11.38
CA ARG A 36 -18.47 -2.88 12.27
C ARG A 36 -17.49 -4.04 12.48
N TYR A 37 -16.64 -4.33 11.49
CA TYR A 37 -15.72 -5.46 11.52
C TYR A 37 -14.26 -5.00 11.43
N ARG A 38 -13.35 -5.72 12.10
CA ARG A 38 -11.91 -5.54 11.96
C ARG A 38 -11.51 -5.93 10.54
N ARG A 39 -10.98 -4.96 9.77
CA ARG A 39 -10.58 -5.18 8.36
C ARG A 39 -9.38 -4.35 7.92
N THR A 40 -8.81 -3.56 8.82
CA THR A 40 -7.70 -2.66 8.51
C THR A 40 -6.37 -3.35 8.84
N CYS A 41 -5.62 -3.77 7.81
CA CYS A 41 -4.24 -4.26 7.95
C CYS A 41 -3.29 -3.07 8.16
N PHE A 42 -2.29 -3.21 9.01
CA PHE A 42 -1.42 -2.11 9.41
C PHE A 42 0.02 -2.53 9.70
N TYR A 43 0.91 -1.54 9.71
CA TYR A 43 2.26 -1.62 10.23
C TYR A 43 2.46 -0.52 11.27
N GLY A 44 2.19 -0.85 12.54
CA GLY A 44 2.17 0.14 13.62
C GLY A 44 1.38 1.40 13.25
N ASP A 45 2.00 2.55 13.50
CA ASP A 45 1.58 3.90 13.13
C ASP A 45 2.10 4.35 11.74
N GLN A 46 3.05 3.62 11.14
CA GLN A 46 3.76 4.03 9.91
C GLN A 46 3.28 3.34 8.63
N THR A 47 2.05 2.83 8.61
CA THR A 47 1.51 2.07 7.47
C THR A 47 1.66 2.82 6.15
N GLY A 48 1.28 4.11 6.11
CA GLY A 48 1.39 4.94 4.90
C GLY A 48 2.84 5.11 4.43
N LYS A 49 3.75 5.45 5.35
CA LYS A 49 5.19 5.61 5.07
C LYS A 49 5.80 4.34 4.47
N LYS A 50 5.42 3.17 4.99
CA LYS A 50 5.90 1.89 4.49
C LYS A 50 5.33 1.56 3.11
N ILE A 51 4.04 1.81 2.87
CA ILE A 51 3.44 1.62 1.54
C ILE A 51 4.16 2.47 0.49
N ILE A 52 4.39 3.76 0.76
CA ILE A 52 5.11 4.66 -0.17
C ILE A 52 6.50 4.11 -0.49
N ARG A 53 7.26 3.71 0.53
CA ARG A 53 8.61 3.14 0.34
C ARG A 53 8.61 1.88 -0.51
N ILE A 54 7.65 0.98 -0.30
CA ILE A 54 7.57 -0.27 -1.06
C ILE A 54 7.21 0.00 -2.52
N LEU A 55 6.23 0.89 -2.76
CA LEU A 55 5.87 1.26 -4.13
C LEU A 55 7.02 1.97 -4.86
N ALA A 56 7.76 2.83 -4.17
CA ALA A 56 8.97 3.46 -4.72
C ALA A 56 10.04 2.41 -5.08
N ASN A 57 10.26 1.41 -4.22
CA ASN A 57 11.17 0.30 -4.50
C ASN A 57 10.70 -0.52 -5.73
N GLU A 58 9.39 -0.76 -5.85
CA GLU A 58 8.84 -1.49 -7.00
C GLU A 58 8.95 -0.71 -8.32
N VAL A 59 8.85 0.61 -8.27
CA VAL A 59 9.11 1.53 -9.39
C VAL A 59 10.57 1.45 -9.83
N ASP A 60 11.50 1.47 -8.88
CA ASP A 60 12.94 1.36 -9.13
C ASP A 60 13.31 -0.01 -9.75
N LYS A 61 12.82 -1.11 -9.16
CA LYS A 61 13.00 -2.47 -9.71
C LYS A 61 12.52 -2.61 -11.15
N ARG A 62 11.41 -1.94 -11.50
CA ARG A 62 10.83 -1.96 -12.85
C ARG A 62 11.47 -0.95 -13.81
N LYS A 63 12.46 -0.17 -13.34
CA LYS A 63 13.16 0.86 -14.12
C LYS A 63 12.21 1.86 -14.78
N VAL A 64 11.12 2.21 -14.07
CA VAL A 64 10.17 3.21 -14.58
C VAL A 64 10.83 4.59 -14.51
N LYS A 65 10.81 5.33 -15.62
CA LYS A 65 11.38 6.67 -15.70
C LYS A 65 10.66 7.61 -14.73
N LEU A 66 11.40 8.14 -13.76
CA LEU A 66 10.91 9.13 -12.80
C LEU A 66 11.44 10.51 -13.17
N THR A 67 10.53 11.42 -13.50
CA THR A 67 10.86 12.85 -13.64
C THR A 67 10.67 13.53 -12.29
N ARG A 68 11.74 14.08 -11.73
CA ARG A 68 11.69 14.87 -10.50
C ARG A 68 11.38 16.32 -10.84
N LEU A 69 10.53 16.95 -10.03
CA LEU A 69 10.12 18.36 -10.17
C LEU A 69 9.53 18.65 -11.56
N PHE A 70 8.27 18.28 -11.73
CA PHE A 70 7.47 18.65 -12.90
C PHE A 70 6.21 19.37 -12.41
N VAL A 71 5.96 20.57 -12.92
CA VAL A 71 4.74 21.33 -12.63
C VAL A 71 3.84 21.23 -13.86
N CYS A 72 2.71 20.54 -13.70
CA CYS A 72 1.70 20.45 -14.75
C CYS A 72 0.81 21.71 -14.69
N THR A 73 0.92 22.60 -15.67
CA THR A 73 0.15 23.87 -15.72
C THR A 73 -1.11 23.78 -16.58
N LYS A 74 -1.12 22.90 -17.58
CA LYS A 74 -2.28 22.61 -18.43
C LYS A 74 -2.24 21.13 -18.81
N SER A 75 -3.41 20.49 -18.81
CA SER A 75 -3.59 19.16 -19.37
C SER A 75 -4.43 19.28 -20.63
N PHE A 76 -3.95 18.68 -21.72
CA PHE A 76 -4.71 18.62 -22.98
C PHE A 76 -5.49 17.30 -22.99
N LYS A 77 -6.80 17.40 -23.23
CA LYS A 77 -7.60 16.23 -23.61
C LYS A 77 -7.47 16.05 -25.12
N LEU A 78 -7.09 14.83 -25.53
CA LEU A 78 -7.26 14.34 -26.89
C LEU A 78 -8.75 14.13 -27.18
#